data_AF-A0A7F8Q779-F1
#
_entry.id   AF-A0A7F8Q779-F1
#
_cell.length_a   1.000
_cell.length_b   1.000
_cell.length_c   1.000
_cell.angle_alpha   90.00
_cell.angle_beta   90.00
_cell.angle_gamma   90.00
#
_symmetry.space_group_name_H-M   'P 1'
#
loop_
_entity.id
_entity.type
_entity.pdbx_description
1 polymer ?
#
loop_
_entity_poly.entity_id
_entity_poly.type
_entity_poly.pdbx_seq_one_letter_code
_entity_poly.pdbx_strand_id
1 'polypeptide(L)'
;MEFVDGGQVNDRDYMERNKIDVNEISCHLGKMYSEMIFVNGFVHCDPHPGNVLVRKRPDTGKAEIVLLDHGLYQVLTDEFRLDYCHLWQSLIWTDMEKVKKYSQRLGAGELYPLFACMLTARSWHSVNKGIGQASVTATESVSWPDPCRLAHSQLGLRRGPAWTPPRSLLTTRDSAKIDLILQ
;
A
#
# COMPACT_ATOMS: atom_id res chain seq x y z
N MET A 1 3.06 -23.09 -15.05
CA MET A 1 2.34 -21.80 -14.93
C MET A 1 1.38 -21.70 -16.10
N GLU A 2 0.15 -21.32 -15.83
CA GLU A 2 -0.81 -20.92 -16.87
C GLU A 2 -0.43 -19.53 -17.38
N PHE A 3 -0.60 -19.28 -18.68
CA PHE A 3 -0.44 -17.92 -19.20
C PHE A 3 -1.65 -17.08 -18.77
N VAL A 4 -1.38 -15.95 -18.12
CA VAL A 4 -2.42 -15.04 -17.64
C VAL A 4 -2.28 -13.70 -18.34
N ASP A 5 -3.36 -13.29 -19.02
CA ASP A 5 -3.50 -11.94 -19.59
C ASP A 5 -3.97 -10.95 -18.50
N GLY A 6 -3.50 -9.71 -18.57
CA GLY A 6 -3.76 -8.66 -17.60
C GLY A 6 -2.85 -7.43 -17.79
N GLY A 7 -3.26 -6.31 -17.22
CA GLY A 7 -2.44 -5.10 -17.11
C GLY A 7 -1.69 -5.08 -15.79
N GLN A 8 -0.60 -4.33 -15.71
CA GLN A 8 0.08 -4.11 -14.42
C GLN A 8 -0.80 -3.26 -13.50
N VAL A 9 -0.69 -3.46 -12.18
CA VAL A 9 -1.49 -2.71 -11.19
C VAL A 9 -1.28 -1.18 -11.24
N ASN A 10 -0.17 -0.72 -11.81
CA ASN A 10 0.14 0.70 -12.00
C ASN A 10 -0.24 1.23 -13.40
N ASP A 11 -0.77 0.39 -14.30
CA ASP A 11 -1.19 0.80 -15.65
C ASP A 11 -2.63 1.35 -15.63
N ARG A 12 -2.72 2.66 -15.41
CA ARG A 12 -4.01 3.38 -15.37
C ARG A 12 -4.73 3.36 -16.73
N ASP A 13 -3.99 3.46 -17.83
CA ASP A 13 -4.57 3.47 -19.18
C ASP A 13 -5.20 2.11 -19.51
N TYR A 14 -4.60 1.01 -19.03
CA TYR A 14 -5.22 -0.32 -19.10
C TYR A 14 -6.51 -0.39 -18.29
N MET A 15 -6.51 0.10 -17.04
CA MET A 15 -7.70 0.07 -16.19
C MET A 15 -8.86 0.87 -16.82
N GLU A 16 -8.59 2.05 -17.36
CA GLU A 16 -9.60 2.89 -18.02
C GLU A 16 -10.15 2.20 -19.28
N ARG A 17 -9.30 1.66 -20.15
CA ARG A 17 -9.71 0.94 -21.37
C ARG A 17 -10.56 -0.30 -21.06
N ASN A 18 -10.25 -1.00 -19.97
CA ASN A 18 -10.97 -2.20 -19.54
C ASN A 18 -12.12 -1.91 -18.54
N LYS A 19 -12.39 -0.63 -18.26
CA LYS A 19 -13.42 -0.17 -17.31
C LYS A 19 -13.28 -0.79 -15.91
N ILE A 20 -12.04 -1.00 -15.45
CA ILE A 20 -11.72 -1.51 -14.11
C ILE A 20 -11.73 -0.33 -13.14
N ASP A 21 -12.43 -0.46 -12.02
CA ASP A 21 -12.41 0.55 -10.98
C ASP A 21 -11.15 0.41 -10.12
N VAL A 22 -10.35 1.48 -10.05
CA VAL A 22 -9.12 1.54 -9.25
C VAL A 22 -9.42 1.38 -7.76
N ASN A 23 -10.59 1.85 -7.30
CA ASN A 23 -10.98 1.71 -5.90
C ASN A 23 -11.32 0.25 -5.56
N GLU A 24 -11.98 -0.47 -6.48
CA GLU A 24 -12.25 -1.90 -6.35
C GLU A 24 -10.94 -2.69 -6.24
N ILE A 25 -9.98 -2.41 -7.13
CA ILE A 25 -8.64 -3.04 -7.07
C ILE A 25 -7.92 -2.73 -5.75
N SER A 26 -7.96 -1.47 -5.30
CA SER A 26 -7.31 -1.07 -4.04
C SER A 26 -7.92 -1.80 -2.84
N CYS A 27 -9.25 -1.95 -2.83
CA CYS A 27 -9.98 -2.71 -1.81
C CYS A 27 -9.61 -4.21 -1.85
N HIS A 28 -9.59 -4.81 -3.04
CA HIS A 28 -9.20 -6.21 -3.23
C HIS A 28 -7.76 -6.46 -2.79
N LEU A 29 -6.84 -5.54 -3.10
CA LEU A 29 -5.43 -5.64 -2.69
C LEU A 29 -5.31 -5.58 -1.17
N GLY A 30 -5.98 -4.62 -0.54
CA GLY A 30 -6.03 -4.51 0.92
C GLY A 30 -6.59 -5.77 1.57
N LYS A 31 -7.72 -6.27 1.07
CA LYS A 31 -8.35 -7.50 1.56
C LYS A 31 -7.44 -8.72 1.43
N MET A 32 -6.80 -8.90 0.26
CA MET A 32 -5.87 -10.00 0.01
C MET A 32 -4.71 -10.00 1.03
N TYR A 33 -4.07 -8.85 1.27
CA TYR A 33 -2.99 -8.74 2.25
C TYR A 33 -3.47 -8.92 3.69
N SER A 34 -4.66 -8.40 4.03
CA SER A 34 -5.27 -8.62 5.34
C SER A 34 -5.55 -10.10 5.59
N GLU A 35 -6.09 -10.84 4.61
CA GLU A 35 -6.33 -12.28 4.74
C GLU A 35 -5.02 -13.06 4.86
N MET A 36 -4.00 -12.73 4.06
CA MET A 36 -2.66 -13.30 4.15
C MET A 36 -2.09 -13.16 5.57
N ILE A 37 -2.05 -11.93 6.11
CA ILE A 37 -1.43 -11.64 7.41
C ILE A 37 -2.29 -12.14 8.58
N PHE A 38 -3.56 -11.76 8.61
CA PHE A 38 -4.42 -11.91 9.80
C PHE A 38 -5.20 -13.21 9.83
N VAL A 39 -5.37 -13.91 8.70
CA VAL A 39 -6.10 -15.19 8.65
C VAL A 39 -5.16 -16.37 8.39
N ASN A 40 -4.33 -16.28 7.35
CA ASN A 40 -3.53 -17.40 6.88
C ASN A 40 -2.13 -17.50 7.52
N GLY A 41 -1.60 -16.39 8.04
CA GLY A 41 -0.32 -16.36 8.74
C GLY A 41 0.91 -16.44 7.84
N PHE A 42 0.81 -15.95 6.60
CA PHE A 42 1.96 -15.74 5.73
C PHE A 42 1.76 -14.46 4.93
N VAL A 43 2.83 -13.84 4.43
CA VAL A 43 2.72 -12.63 3.62
C VAL A 43 3.67 -12.68 2.44
N HIS A 44 3.20 -12.19 1.29
CA HIS A 44 4.04 -11.95 0.12
C HIS A 44 4.91 -10.71 0.37
N CYS A 45 6.23 -10.85 0.28
CA CYS A 45 7.17 -9.82 0.68
C CYS A 45 7.63 -8.90 -0.47
N ASP A 46 7.14 -9.11 -1.69
CA ASP A 46 7.54 -8.33 -2.87
C ASP A 46 6.34 -7.93 -3.78
N PRO A 47 5.43 -7.07 -3.27
CA PRO A 47 4.30 -6.52 -4.04
C PRO A 47 4.71 -5.51 -5.12
N HIS A 48 5.84 -5.70 -5.81
CA HIS A 48 6.22 -4.77 -6.87
C HIS A 48 5.18 -4.79 -8.00
N PRO A 49 4.93 -3.66 -8.71
CA PRO A 49 3.89 -3.61 -9.75
C PRO A 49 4.01 -4.67 -10.85
N GLY A 50 5.23 -5.15 -11.14
CA GLY A 50 5.45 -6.25 -12.08
C GLY A 50 4.97 -7.64 -11.62
N ASN A 51 4.70 -7.85 -10.33
CA ASN A 51 4.25 -9.13 -9.74
C ASN A 51 2.74 -9.15 -9.54
N VAL A 52 2.07 -8.03 -9.77
CA VAL A 52 0.65 -7.83 -9.52
C VAL A 52 -0.01 -7.42 -10.83
N LEU A 53 -0.70 -8.37 -11.45
CA LEU A 53 -1.55 -8.09 -12.61
C LEU A 53 -2.99 -7.86 -12.16
N VAL A 54 -3.68 -7.03 -12.92
CA VAL A 54 -5.12 -6.79 -12.82
C VAL A 54 -5.79 -7.20 -14.13
N ARG A 55 -6.93 -7.87 -14.02
CA ARG A 55 -7.74 -8.23 -15.18
C ARG A 55 -9.22 -8.21 -14.82
N LYS A 56 -10.08 -8.19 -15.84
CA LYS A 56 -11.48 -8.56 -15.65
C LYS A 56 -11.68 -10.02 -15.98
N ARG A 57 -12.36 -10.73 -15.09
CA ARG A 57 -12.71 -12.12 -15.35
C ARG A 57 -13.78 -12.16 -16.47
N PRO A 58 -13.57 -12.92 -17.57
CA PRO A 58 -14.47 -12.90 -18.73
C PRO A 58 -15.90 -13.39 -18.44
N ASP A 59 -16.07 -14.26 -17.45
CA ASP A 59 -17.33 -14.91 -17.06
C ASP A 59 -18.25 -14.01 -16.21
N THR A 60 -17.66 -13.20 -15.34
CA THR A 60 -18.37 -12.43 -14.29
C THR A 60 -18.20 -10.93 -14.46
N GLY A 61 -17.24 -10.48 -15.26
CA GLY A 61 -16.88 -9.08 -15.46
C GLY A 61 -16.24 -8.41 -14.24
N LYS A 62 -15.99 -9.15 -13.16
CA LYS A 62 -15.40 -8.64 -11.91
C LYS A 62 -13.90 -8.44 -12.05
N ALA A 63 -13.36 -7.47 -11.32
CA ALA A 63 -11.93 -7.22 -11.29
C ALA A 63 -11.22 -8.28 -10.43
N GLU A 64 -10.14 -8.83 -10.96
CA GLU A 64 -9.32 -9.87 -10.31
C GLU A 64 -7.87 -9.41 -10.24
N ILE A 65 -7.23 -9.71 -9.12
CA ILE A 65 -5.79 -9.52 -8.90
C ILE A 65 -5.10 -10.86 -9.08
N VAL A 66 -4.03 -10.87 -9.86
CA VAL A 66 -3.21 -12.06 -10.12
C VAL A 66 -1.80 -11.78 -9.63
N LEU A 67 -1.35 -12.60 -8.68
CA LEU A 67 0.04 -12.63 -8.22
C LEU A 67 0.84 -13.60 -9.09
N LEU A 68 2.02 -13.18 -9.53
CA LEU A 68 2.87 -13.97 -10.44
C LEU A 68 4.02 -14.66 -9.73
N ASP A 69 4.91 -13.87 -9.13
CA ASP A 69 6.07 -14.39 -8.42
C ASP A 69 5.64 -14.83 -7.03
N HIS A 70 5.97 -16.07 -6.68
CA HIS A 70 5.66 -16.67 -5.39
C HIS A 70 6.94 -17.09 -4.64
N GLY A 71 8.11 -16.52 -4.99
CA GLY A 71 9.41 -16.88 -4.42
C GLY A 71 9.71 -16.24 -3.06
N LEU A 72 9.05 -15.13 -2.71
CA LEU A 72 9.32 -14.37 -1.48
C LEU A 72 8.10 -14.34 -0.56
N TYR A 73 7.97 -15.39 0.24
CA TYR A 73 6.98 -15.46 1.32
C TYR A 73 7.66 -15.55 2.68
N GLN A 74 7.06 -14.86 3.66
CA GLN A 74 7.42 -15.01 5.05
C GLN A 74 6.24 -15.60 5.83
N VAL A 75 6.50 -16.67 6.58
CA VAL A 75 5.54 -17.22 7.55
C VAL A 75 5.59 -16.39 8.82
N LEU A 76 4.42 -16.05 9.35
CA LEU A 76 4.22 -15.25 10.54
C LEU A 76 3.76 -16.16 11.68
N THR A 77 4.36 -16.03 12.86
CA THR A 77 3.89 -16.73 14.05
C THR A 77 2.58 -16.11 14.54
N ASP A 78 1.77 -16.87 15.25
CA ASP A 78 0.52 -16.35 15.83
C ASP A 78 0.79 -15.23 16.84
N GLU A 79 1.87 -15.32 17.62
CA GLU A 79 2.30 -14.24 18.51
C GLU A 79 2.59 -12.95 17.74
N PHE A 80 3.35 -13.04 16.64
CA PHE A 80 3.66 -11.87 15.80
C PHE A 80 2.38 -11.25 15.22
N ARG A 81 1.45 -12.09 14.73
CA ARG A 81 0.18 -11.63 14.15
C ARG A 81 -0.68 -10.91 15.18
N LEU A 82 -0.78 -11.45 16.41
CA LEU A 82 -1.52 -10.83 17.50
C LEU A 82 -0.89 -9.50 17.94
N ASP A 83 0.44 -9.45 18.07
CA ASP A 83 1.15 -8.22 18.40
C ASP A 83 0.94 -7.14 17.31
N TYR A 84 0.93 -7.56 16.04
CA TYR A 84 0.67 -6.67 14.91
C TYR A 84 -0.78 -6.16 14.90
N CYS A 85 -1.78 -7.01 15.18
CA CYS A 85 -3.17 -6.59 15.38
C CYS A 85 -3.29 -5.55 16.48
N HIS A 86 -2.69 -5.82 17.65
CA HIS A 86 -2.74 -4.89 18.76
C HIS A 86 -2.01 -3.58 18.48
N LEU A 87 -0.92 -3.60 17.72
CA LEU A 87 -0.27 -2.38 17.24
C LEU A 87 -1.23 -1.54 16.39
N TRP A 88 -1.88 -2.13 15.38
CA TRP A 88 -2.85 -1.41 14.54
C TRP A 88 -4.02 -0.84 15.35
N GLN A 89 -4.61 -1.63 16.26
CA GLN A 89 -5.66 -1.16 17.16
C GLN A 89 -5.19 0.04 18.00
N SER A 90 -3.96 -0.03 18.51
CA SER A 90 -3.38 1.05 19.33
C SER A 90 -3.12 2.31 18.51
N LEU A 91 -2.69 2.18 17.25
CA LEU A 91 -2.54 3.31 16.33
C LEU A 91 -3.88 3.97 16.00
N ILE A 92 -4.94 3.17 15.79
CA ILE A 92 -6.29 3.69 15.51
C ILE A 92 -6.84 4.44 16.72
N TRP A 93 -6.67 3.88 17.93
CA TRP A 93 -7.13 4.49 19.18
C TRP A 93 -6.17 5.52 19.78
N THR A 94 -5.02 5.76 19.15
CA THR A 94 -4.01 6.71 19.64
C THR A 94 -3.47 6.36 21.05
N ASP A 95 -3.37 5.07 21.36
CA ASP A 95 -2.83 4.56 22.63
C ASP A 95 -1.30 4.41 22.52
N MET A 96 -0.58 5.52 22.75
CA MET A 96 0.86 5.60 22.51
C MET A 96 1.71 4.66 23.39
N GLU A 97 1.24 4.33 24.59
CA GLU A 97 1.89 3.36 25.47
C GLU A 97 1.85 1.95 24.85
N LYS A 98 0.69 1.55 24.31
CA LYS A 98 0.58 0.28 23.60
C LYS A 98 1.28 0.30 22.24
N VAL A 99 1.27 1.43 21.52
CA VAL A 99 2.05 1.58 20.29
C VAL A 99 3.53 1.31 20.57
N LYS A 100 4.09 1.89 21.63
CA LYS A 100 5.47 1.62 22.06
C LYS A 100 5.68 0.14 22.39
N LYS A 101 4.84 -0.42 23.26
CA LYS A 101 4.92 -1.82 23.71
C LYS A 101 4.92 -2.80 22.54
N TYR A 102 3.94 -2.72 21.64
CA TYR A 102 3.80 -3.69 20.55
C TYR A 102 4.84 -3.46 19.45
N SER A 103 5.23 -2.21 19.18
CA SER A 103 6.36 -1.94 18.27
C SER A 103 7.67 -2.55 18.78
N GLN A 104 7.94 -2.46 20.08
CA GLN A 104 9.12 -3.09 20.69
C GLN A 104 9.08 -4.62 20.56
N ARG A 105 7.90 -5.24 20.78
CA ARG A 105 7.70 -6.69 20.61
C ARG A 105 7.90 -7.15 19.17
N LEU A 106 7.57 -6.30 18.20
CA LEU A 106 7.82 -6.52 16.77
C LEU A 106 9.26 -6.20 16.34
N GLY A 107 10.15 -5.87 17.28
CA GLY A 107 11.58 -5.65 17.03
C GLY A 107 11.99 -4.22 16.69
N ALA A 108 11.08 -3.24 16.77
CA ALA A 108 11.42 -1.83 16.49
C ALA A 108 12.22 -1.16 17.61
N GLY A 109 12.22 -1.72 18.83
CA GLY A 109 12.94 -1.16 19.98
C GLY A 109 12.59 0.30 20.26
N GLU A 110 13.59 1.12 20.55
CA GLU A 110 13.41 2.57 20.78
C GLU A 110 13.09 3.36 19.49
N LEU A 111 13.22 2.74 18.31
CA LEU A 111 12.85 3.33 17.03
C LEU A 111 11.34 3.17 16.72
N TYR A 112 10.53 2.78 17.72
CA TYR A 112 9.08 2.69 17.57
C TYR A 112 8.41 3.93 16.95
N PRO A 113 8.86 5.19 17.18
CA PRO A 113 8.23 6.35 16.56
C PRO A 113 8.43 6.33 15.05
N LEU A 114 9.64 5.96 14.59
CA LEU A 114 9.94 5.83 13.18
C LEU A 114 9.14 4.67 12.56
N PHE A 115 9.07 3.53 13.26
CA PHE A 115 8.27 2.39 12.82
C PHE A 115 6.80 2.73 12.65
N ALA A 116 6.19 3.43 13.61
CA ALA A 116 4.81 3.90 13.51
C ALA A 116 4.61 4.88 12.33
N CYS A 117 5.55 5.79 12.10
CA CYS A 117 5.50 6.69 10.94
C CYS A 117 5.56 5.93 9.62
N MET A 118 6.44 4.92 9.50
CA MET A 118 6.58 4.09 8.30
C MET A 118 5.32 3.28 8.02
N LEU A 119 4.74 2.64 9.03
CA LEU A 119 3.52 1.83 8.89
C LEU A 119 2.31 2.65 8.46
N THR A 120 2.18 3.86 9.00
CA THR A 120 1.02 4.71 8.73
C THR A 120 1.23 5.63 7.52
N ALA A 121 2.46 5.76 7.04
CA ALA A 121 2.89 6.82 6.12
C ALA A 121 2.48 8.22 6.61
N ARG A 122 2.44 8.44 7.93
CA ARG A 122 2.09 9.72 8.55
C ARG A 122 3.26 10.27 9.37
N SER A 123 3.29 11.58 9.53
CA SER A 123 4.24 12.24 10.43
C SER A 123 3.98 11.86 11.88
N TRP A 124 5.02 11.95 12.71
CA TRP A 124 4.91 11.69 14.14
C TRP A 124 3.85 12.55 14.84
N HIS A 125 3.70 13.81 14.38
CA HIS A 125 2.65 14.69 14.87
C HIS A 125 1.25 14.13 14.59
N SER A 126 1.00 13.68 13.35
CA SER A 126 -0.27 13.05 12.96
C SER A 126 -0.54 11.76 13.73
N VAL A 127 0.50 10.94 13.97
CA VAL A 127 0.38 9.70 14.75
C VAL A 127 -0.04 10.00 16.19
N ASN A 128 0.60 10.97 16.85
CA ASN A 128 0.27 11.34 18.24
C ASN A 128 -1.10 12.01 18.38
N LYS A 129 -1.55 12.76 17.37
CA LYS A 129 -2.87 13.39 17.38
C LYS A 129 -3.99 12.40 17.00
N GLY A 130 -3.63 11.29 16.38
CA GLY A 130 -4.56 10.30 15.83
C GLY A 130 -4.65 10.41 14.31
N ILE A 131 -4.34 9.30 13.64
CA ILE A 131 -4.25 9.20 12.17
C ILE A 131 -5.58 9.48 11.46
N GLY A 132 -6.71 9.24 12.12
CA GLY A 132 -8.04 9.54 11.59
C GLY A 132 -8.51 10.98 11.82
N GLN A 133 -7.88 11.72 12.74
CA GLN A 133 -8.29 13.09 13.12
C GLN A 133 -7.46 14.17 12.40
N ALA A 134 -6.20 13.88 12.09
CA ALA A 134 -5.35 14.79 11.34
C ALA A 134 -5.58 14.62 9.82
N SER A 135 -5.78 15.73 9.10
CA SER A 135 -5.74 15.72 7.63
C SER A 135 -4.32 15.42 7.14
N VAL A 136 -4.19 14.69 6.03
CA VAL A 136 -2.90 14.48 5.36
C VAL A 136 -2.35 15.83 4.91
N THR A 137 -1.11 16.13 5.29
CA THR A 137 -0.41 17.37 4.93
C THR A 137 0.27 17.26 3.56
N ALA A 138 0.55 18.39 2.90
CA ALA A 138 1.21 18.41 1.59
C ALA A 138 2.62 17.75 1.59
N THR A 139 3.30 17.79 2.75
CA THR A 139 4.58 17.11 2.98
C THR A 139 4.45 15.60 3.16
N GLU A 140 3.32 15.13 3.68
CA GLU A 140 3.00 13.70 3.79
C GLU A 140 2.52 13.11 2.44
N SER A 141 1.99 13.94 1.53
CA SER A 141 1.49 13.51 0.22
C SER A 141 2.53 13.42 -0.88
N VAL A 142 3.82 13.58 -0.57
CA VAL A 142 4.88 13.55 -1.59
C VAL A 142 4.98 12.13 -2.16
N SER A 143 4.56 11.98 -3.41
CA SER A 143 4.87 10.79 -4.21
C SER A 143 6.38 10.73 -4.38
N TRP A 144 6.98 9.61 -3.97
CA TRP A 144 8.38 9.35 -4.29
C TRP A 144 8.53 9.38 -5.82
N PRO A 145 9.43 10.19 -6.38
CA PRO A 145 9.71 10.12 -7.80
C PRO A 145 10.21 8.72 -8.12
N ASP A 146 9.71 8.13 -9.22
CA ASP A 146 10.15 6.82 -9.72
C ASP A 146 11.68 6.70 -9.58
N PRO A 147 12.21 5.64 -8.94
CA PRO A 147 13.65 5.41 -8.88
C PRO A 147 14.29 5.38 -10.29
N CYS A 148 13.52 4.92 -11.29
CA CYS A 148 13.90 4.97 -12.69
C CYS A 148 14.09 6.41 -13.23
N ARG A 149 13.30 7.41 -12.78
CA ARG A 149 13.48 8.82 -13.19
C ARG A 149 14.79 9.40 -12.69
N LEU A 150 15.25 9.00 -11.51
CA LEU A 150 16.52 9.47 -10.94
C LEU A 150 17.72 8.88 -11.70
N ALA A 151 17.65 7.60 -12.09
CA ALA A 151 18.70 6.95 -12.89
C ALA A 151 18.93 7.62 -14.26
N HIS A 152 17.87 8.06 -14.93
CA HIS A 152 17.99 8.75 -16.22
C HIS A 152 18.61 10.15 -16.12
N SER A 153 18.53 10.80 -14.96
CA SER A 153 19.15 12.13 -14.76
C SER A 153 20.67 12.07 -14.60
N GLN A 154 21.22 10.94 -14.12
CA GLN A 154 22.66 10.74 -13.91
C GLN A 154 23.39 10.16 -15.14
N LEU A 155 22.69 9.50 -16.06
CA LEU A 155 23.31 8.76 -17.18
C LEU A 155 23.29 9.47 -18.54
N GLY A 156 22.79 10.71 -18.63
CA GLY A 156 22.92 11.53 -19.85
C GLY A 156 22.28 10.95 -21.12
N LEU A 157 21.38 9.97 -21.01
CA LEU A 157 20.69 9.38 -22.16
C LEU A 157 19.58 10.33 -22.66
N ARG A 158 19.56 10.59 -23.97
CA ARG A 158 18.71 11.61 -24.61
C ARG A 158 17.21 11.33 -24.46
N ARG A 159 16.46 12.42 -24.27
CA ARG A 159 15.01 12.51 -24.05
C ARG A 159 14.16 11.96 -25.21
N GLY A 160 13.17 11.11 -24.91
CA GLY A 160 11.89 11.09 -25.64
C GLY A 160 10.99 12.27 -25.21
N PRO A 161 9.90 12.58 -25.92
CA PRO A 161 9.14 13.81 -25.70
C PRO A 161 8.61 13.91 -24.25
N ALA A 162 8.79 15.08 -23.65
CA ALA A 162 8.45 15.37 -22.27
C ALA A 162 6.93 15.36 -22.04
N TRP A 163 6.45 14.51 -21.13
CA TRP A 163 5.09 14.59 -20.63
C TRP A 163 4.99 15.72 -19.59
N THR A 164 4.24 16.77 -19.91
CA THR A 164 3.83 17.81 -18.96
C THR A 164 2.40 17.53 -18.49
N PRO A 165 2.15 17.35 -17.17
CA PRO A 165 0.79 17.22 -16.67
C PRO A 165 0.02 18.54 -16.87
N PRO A 166 -1.26 18.50 -17.30
CA PRO A 166 -2.10 19.69 -17.33
C PRO A 166 -2.41 20.18 -15.90
N ARG A 167 -2.36 21.51 -15.72
CA ARG A 167 -2.52 22.25 -14.44
C ARG A 167 -3.92 22.19 -13.80
N SER A 168 -4.85 21.39 -14.31
CA SER A 168 -6.27 21.41 -13.92
C SER A 168 -6.73 20.27 -13.01
N LEU A 169 -5.84 19.40 -12.52
CA LEU A 169 -6.23 18.16 -11.81
C LEU A 169 -5.72 18.06 -10.36
N LEU A 170 -5.46 19.20 -9.70
CA LEU A 170 -5.10 19.27 -8.27
C LEU A 170 -6.31 19.29 -7.32
N THR A 171 -7.52 19.00 -7.80
CA THR A 171 -8.72 19.04 -6.97
C THR A 171 -9.62 17.83 -7.24
N THR A 172 -9.52 16.82 -6.39
CA THR A 172 -10.53 15.81 -6.01
C THR A 172 -9.78 14.85 -5.08
N ARG A 173 -9.71 15.12 -3.77
CA ARG A 173 -10.69 14.66 -2.77
C ARG A 173 -11.27 13.31 -3.18
N ASP A 174 -10.80 12.24 -2.54
CA ASP A 174 -11.66 11.55 -1.59
C ASP A 174 -10.88 10.70 -0.60
N SER A 175 -11.22 10.95 0.66
CA SER A 175 -10.92 10.19 1.85
C SER A 175 -11.51 8.78 1.76
N ALA A 176 -10.83 7.87 1.06
CA ALA A 176 -11.04 6.44 1.25
C ALA A 176 -10.26 6.01 2.49
N LYS A 177 -11.00 6.00 3.59
CA LYS A 177 -10.57 5.83 4.97
C LYS A 177 -9.94 4.46 5.21
N ILE A 178 -9.13 4.45 6.26
CA ILE A 178 -8.66 3.37 7.15
C ILE A 178 -9.80 2.41 7.66
N ASP A 179 -10.99 2.42 7.05
CA ASP A 179 -12.14 1.62 7.47
C ASP A 179 -12.01 0.12 7.13
N LEU A 180 -11.01 -0.28 6.33
CA LEU A 180 -10.84 -1.68 5.90
C LEU A 180 -10.15 -2.60 6.92
N ILE A 181 -9.63 -2.06 8.03
CA ILE A 181 -8.97 -2.85 9.09
C ILE A 181 -9.98 -3.27 10.19
N LEU A 182 -11.23 -2.79 10.16
CA LEU A 182 -12.22 -2.98 11.24
C LEU A 182 -13.57 -3.58 10.81
N GLN A 183 -13.62 -4.37 9.73
CA GLN A 183 -14.79 -5.21 9.40
C GLN A 183 -14.38 -6.68 9.37
#